data_AF-A0A1R1QA06-F1
#
_entry.id   AF-A0A1R1QA06-F1
#
_cell.length_a   1.000
_cell.length_b   1.000
_cell.length_c   1.000
_cell.angle_alpha   90.00
_cell.angle_beta   90.00
_cell.angle_gamma   90.00
#
_symmetry.space_group_name_H-M   'P 1'
#
loop_
_entity.id
_entity.type
_entity.pdbx_description
1 polymer ?
#
loop_
_entity_poly.entity_id
_entity_poly.type
_entity_poly.pdbx_seq_one_letter_code
_entity_poly.pdbx_strand_id
1 'polypeptide(L)'
;METGFFWLGLGLAALGYFIGDGLKNFKNPKGNVAGYPHLIKERDLQYYLGLSKEETKEMLHKYPDIPKIELKGTTYYPYQHLMEWMSSADLYQN
;
A
#
# COMPACT_ATOMS: atom_id res chain seq x y z
N MET A 1 22.19 20.28 -44.21
CA MET A 1 21.46 21.14 -43.25
C MET A 1 20.20 20.48 -42.70
N GLU A 2 19.49 19.66 -43.48
CA GLU A 2 18.22 19.00 -43.06
C GLU A 2 18.37 17.96 -41.94
N THR A 3 19.47 17.18 -41.94
CA THR A 3 19.73 16.18 -40.91
C THR A 3 20.02 16.76 -39.53
N GLY A 4 20.54 17.99 -39.46
CA GLY A 4 20.83 18.67 -38.19
C GLY A 4 19.56 19.01 -37.41
N PHE A 5 18.54 19.52 -38.11
CA PHE A 5 17.24 19.80 -37.50
C PHE A 5 16.50 18.52 -37.10
N PHE A 6 16.67 17.43 -37.84
CA PHE A 6 16.13 16.12 -37.47
C PHE A 6 16.73 15.60 -36.15
N TRP A 7 18.05 15.61 -36.01
CA TRP A 7 18.71 15.18 -34.77
C TRP A 7 18.42 16.12 -33.59
N LEU A 8 18.30 17.42 -33.85
CA LEU A 8 17.89 18.40 -32.83
C LEU A 8 16.47 18.13 -32.33
N GLY A 9 15.54 17.84 -33.25
CA GLY A 9 14.16 17.46 -32.90
C GLY A 9 14.10 16.16 -32.10
N LEU A 10 14.89 15.15 -32.48
CA LEU A 10 14.99 13.88 -31.76
C LEU A 10 15.55 14.07 -30.34
N GLY A 11 16.57 14.92 -30.20
CA GLY A 11 17.15 15.28 -28.90
C GLY A 11 16.15 15.99 -27.98
N LEU A 12 15.38 16.94 -28.51
CA LEU A 12 14.34 17.64 -27.75
C LEU A 12 13.20 16.72 -27.33
N ALA A 13 12.79 15.78 -28.20
CA ALA A 13 11.78 14.77 -27.87
C ALA A 13 12.27 13.83 -26.75
N ALA A 14 13.52 13.36 -26.83
CA ALA A 14 14.13 12.55 -25.78
C ALA A 14 14.22 13.32 -24.46
N LEU A 15 14.67 14.58 -24.48
CA LEU A 15 14.73 15.46 -23.31
C LEU A 15 13.34 15.60 -22.66
N GLY A 16 12.31 15.89 -23.47
CA GLY A 16 10.93 16.03 -22.99
C GLY A 16 10.39 14.73 -22.37
N TYR A 17 10.70 13.58 -22.98
CA TYR A 17 10.34 12.26 -22.45
C TYR A 17 10.99 12.02 -21.08
N PHE A 18 12.30 12.22 -20.96
CA PHE A 18 13.03 11.97 -19.70
C PHE A 18 12.63 12.96 -18.58
N ILE A 19 12.43 14.24 -18.90
CA ILE A 19 11.93 15.22 -17.92
C ILE A 19 10.51 14.85 -17.49
N GLY A 20 9.62 14.54 -18.44
CA GLY A 20 8.26 14.13 -18.14
C GLY A 20 8.22 12.88 -17.27
N ASP A 21 9.00 11.85 -17.61
CA ASP A 21 9.07 10.59 -16.87
C ASP A 21 9.69 10.76 -15.47
N GLY A 22 10.73 11.58 -15.35
CA GLY A 22 11.31 11.96 -14.06
C GLY A 22 10.35 12.74 -13.16
N LEU A 23 9.52 13.61 -13.75
CA LEU A 23 8.52 14.40 -13.02
C LEU A 23 7.31 13.57 -12.56
N LYS A 24 6.94 12.48 -13.26
CA LYS A 24 5.83 11.59 -12.85
C LYS A 24 6.00 11.04 -11.43
N ASN A 25 7.24 10.85 -10.97
CA ASN A 25 7.55 10.35 -9.63
C ASN A 25 8.17 11.41 -8.71
N PHE A 26 8.34 12.66 -9.17
CA PHE A 26 9.01 13.72 -8.40
C PHE A 26 8.26 14.11 -7.11
N LYS A 27 6.92 14.00 -7.10
CA LYS A 27 6.10 14.18 -5.88
C LYS A 27 5.91 12.90 -5.07
N ASN A 28 6.44 11.77 -5.54
CA ASN A 28 6.48 10.53 -4.80
C ASN A 28 7.93 10.00 -4.73
N PRO A 29 8.86 10.69 -4.03
CA PRO A 29 10.24 10.23 -3.84
C PRO A 29 10.35 8.89 -3.10
N LYS A 30 9.19 8.33 -2.71
CA LYS A 30 8.97 6.99 -2.24
C LYS A 30 8.54 6.12 -3.43
N GLY A 31 9.48 5.74 -4.30
CA GLY A 31 9.25 4.58 -5.16
C GLY A 31 8.83 3.43 -4.23
N ASN A 32 7.55 3.05 -4.27
CA ASN A 32 6.90 2.12 -3.35
C ASN A 32 7.60 2.01 -1.98
N VAL A 33 7.57 3.06 -1.17
CA VAL A 33 7.56 2.81 0.28
C VAL A 33 6.14 2.31 0.59
N ALA A 34 5.79 1.14 0.03
CA ALA A 34 4.93 0.22 0.73
C ALA A 34 5.53 0.16 2.13
N GLY A 35 4.78 0.68 3.10
CA GLY A 35 5.28 1.01 4.42
C GLY A 35 6.08 -0.16 4.96
N TYR A 36 7.11 0.14 5.76
CA TYR A 36 7.76 -0.88 6.57
C TYR A 36 6.71 -1.86 7.07
N PRO A 37 6.93 -3.19 6.94
CA PRO A 37 5.92 -4.18 7.29
C PRO A 37 5.57 -4.03 8.77
N HIS A 38 4.50 -3.29 9.05
CA HIS A 38 4.06 -2.97 10.39
C HIS A 38 3.14 -4.10 10.82
N LEU A 39 3.67 -4.96 11.68
CA LEU A 39 2.96 -6.12 12.20
C LEU A 39 2.34 -5.75 13.55
N ILE A 40 1.02 -5.81 13.62
CA ILE A 40 0.24 -5.56 14.83
C ILE A 40 0.02 -6.87 15.57
N LYS A 41 0.36 -6.96 16.85
CA LYS A 41 0.01 -8.13 17.66
C LYS A 41 -1.51 -8.17 17.86
N GLU A 42 -2.08 -9.37 17.88
CA GLU A 42 -3.53 -9.53 18.12
C GLU A 42 -4.06 -8.76 19.34
N ARG A 43 -3.33 -8.83 20.46
CA ARG A 43 -3.69 -8.13 21.71
C ARG A 43 -3.74 -6.59 21.57
N ASP A 44 -3.00 -6.05 20.62
CA ASP A 44 -2.87 -4.62 20.38
C ASP A 44 -3.84 -4.15 19.28
N LEU A 45 -4.48 -5.09 18.56
CA LEU A 45 -5.37 -4.83 17.43
C LEU A 45 -6.54 -3.90 17.79
N GLN A 46 -7.09 -4.03 19.00
CA GLN A 46 -8.12 -3.14 19.55
C GLN A 46 -7.76 -1.63 19.41
N TYR A 47 -6.49 -1.27 19.59
CA TYR A 47 -6.03 0.12 19.52
C TYR A 47 -5.96 0.64 18.09
N TYR A 48 -5.75 -0.25 17.12
CA TYR A 48 -5.66 0.11 15.70
C TYR A 48 -7.04 0.16 15.04
N LEU A 49 -8.00 -0.63 15.55
CA LEU A 49 -9.36 -0.67 15.04
C LEU A 49 -10.32 0.28 15.76
N GLY A 50 -9.92 0.82 16.93
CA GLY A 50 -10.80 1.65 17.76
C GLY A 50 -11.97 0.87 18.37
N LEU A 51 -11.81 -0.44 18.54
CA LEU A 51 -12.82 -1.35 19.09
C LEU A 51 -12.47 -1.74 20.52
N SER A 52 -13.46 -2.15 21.30
CA SER A 52 -13.23 -2.85 22.57
C SER A 52 -12.59 -4.23 22.34
N LYS A 53 -12.11 -4.87 23.41
CA LYS A 53 -11.54 -6.22 23.33
C LYS A 53 -12.59 -7.23 22.89
N GLU A 54 -13.81 -7.07 23.37
CA GLU A 54 -14.94 -7.93 23.12
C GLU A 54 -15.36 -7.83 21.64
N GLU A 55 -15.52 -6.62 21.13
CA GLU A 55 -15.84 -6.37 19.71
C GLU A 55 -14.72 -6.86 18.78
N THR A 56 -13.46 -6.66 19.17
CA THR A 56 -12.32 -7.17 18.40
C THR A 56 -12.37 -8.70 18.29
N LYS A 57 -12.67 -9.40 19.40
CA LYS A 57 -12.81 -10.87 19.38
C LYS A 57 -14.00 -11.32 18.52
N GLU A 58 -15.14 -10.64 18.63
CA GLU A 58 -16.30 -10.93 17.80
C GLU A 58 -15.97 -10.77 16.31
N MET A 59 -15.28 -9.68 15.95
CA MET A 59 -14.84 -9.42 14.57
C MET A 59 -13.92 -10.52 14.05
N LEU A 60 -12.92 -10.94 14.85
CA LEU A 60 -12.00 -12.02 14.49
C LEU A 60 -12.71 -13.37 14.34
N HIS A 61 -13.78 -13.61 15.10
CA HIS A 61 -14.61 -14.81 14.98
C HIS A 61 -15.50 -14.76 13.73
N LYS A 62 -16.06 -13.59 13.40
CA LYS A 62 -16.95 -13.39 12.25
C LYS A 62 -16.20 -13.44 10.92
N TYR A 63 -14.95 -12.98 10.90
CA TYR A 63 -14.12 -12.90 9.70
C TYR A 63 -12.80 -13.68 9.88
N PRO A 64 -12.83 -15.02 9.80
CA PRO A 64 -11.63 -15.86 10.01
C PRO A 64 -10.55 -15.66 8.93
N ASP A 65 -10.95 -15.17 7.75
CA ASP A 65 -10.12 -14.94 6.56
C ASP A 65 -9.34 -13.62 6.59
N ILE A 66 -9.49 -12.86 7.68
CA ILE A 66 -8.73 -11.63 7.92
C ILE A 66 -7.21 -11.87 7.76
N PRO A 67 -6.47 -10.98 7.08
CA PRO A 67 -5.05 -11.19 6.82
C PRO A 67 -4.24 -11.25 8.12
N LYS A 68 -3.60 -12.40 8.34
CA LYS A 68 -2.80 -12.70 9.54
C LYS A 68 -1.58 -13.54 9.21
N ILE A 69 -0.54 -13.43 10.04
CA ILE A 69 0.70 -14.19 9.96
C ILE A 69 1.04 -14.70 11.35
N GLU A 70 1.42 -15.96 11.46
CA GLU A 70 1.88 -16.53 12.73
C GLU A 70 3.42 -16.58 12.76
N LEU A 71 4.01 -15.99 13.80
CA LEU A 71 5.45 -16.00 14.03
C LEU A 71 5.73 -16.51 15.44
N LYS A 72 6.37 -17.69 15.55
CA LYS A 72 6.73 -18.32 16.83
C LYS A 72 5.55 -18.43 17.81
N GLY A 73 4.36 -18.82 17.32
CA GLY A 73 3.15 -18.95 18.14
C GLY A 73 2.47 -17.63 18.51
N THR A 74 2.91 -16.50 17.96
CA THR A 74 2.24 -15.20 18.10
C THR A 74 1.59 -14.80 16.79
N THR A 75 0.29 -14.49 16.82
CA THR A 75 -0.46 -13.97 15.68
C THR A 75 -0.21 -12.48 15.50
N TYR A 76 0.10 -12.11 14.25
CA TYR A 76 0.30 -10.75 13.81
C TYR A 76 -0.62 -10.41 12.63
N TYR A 77 -1.05 -9.16 12.58
CA TYR A 77 -1.87 -8.60 11.52
C TYR A 77 -1.04 -7.56 10.75
N PRO A 78 -0.73 -7.79 9.46
CA PRO A 78 -0.01 -6.82 8.65
C PRO A 78 -0.89 -5.59 8.43
N TYR A 79 -0.46 -4.42 8.92
CA TYR A 79 -1.28 -3.20 8.93
C TYR A 79 -1.81 -2.83 7.55
N GLN A 80 -0.96 -2.83 6.53
CA GLN A 80 -1.38 -2.45 5.17
C GLN A 80 -2.44 -3.39 4.62
N HIS A 81 -2.19 -4.71 4.66
CA HIS A 81 -3.15 -5.70 4.19
C HIS A 81 -4.45 -5.68 5.01
N LEU A 82 -4.37 -5.43 6.32
CA LEU A 82 -5.55 -5.26 7.16
C LEU A 82 -6.39 -4.06 6.73
N MET A 83 -5.77 -2.90 6.51
CA MET A 83 -6.50 -1.69 6.07
C MET A 83 -7.06 -1.85 4.65
N GLU A 84 -6.31 -2.49 3.75
CA GLU A 84 -6.78 -2.85 2.41
C GLU A 84 -7.99 -3.78 2.48
N TRP A 85 -7.91 -4.85 3.28
CA TRP A 85 -8.99 -5.82 3.49
C TRP A 85 -10.25 -5.16 4.08
N MET A 86 -10.08 -4.26 5.06
CA MET A 86 -11.23 -3.52 5.62
C MET A 86 -11.85 -2.54 4.62
N SER A 87 -11.05 -2.02 3.69
CA SER A 87 -11.50 -1.05 2.66
C SER A 87 -12.08 -1.74 1.42
N SER A 88 -11.65 -2.98 1.13
CA SER A 88 -12.19 -3.79 0.04
C SER A 88 -13.57 -4.31 0.45
N ALA A 89 -14.61 -3.58 0.06
CA ALA A 89 -16.03 -3.87 -0.14
C ALA A 89 -16.76 -5.10 0.49
N ASP A 90 -16.10 -6.20 0.88
CA ASP A 90 -16.71 -7.39 1.51
C ASP A 90 -17.31 -7.11 2.91
N LEU A 91 -16.95 -6.00 3.55
CA LEU A 91 -17.59 -5.57 4.81
C LEU A 91 -18.84 -4.71 4.61
N TYR A 92 -19.11 -4.23 3.39
CA TYR A 92 -20.19 -3.27 3.09
C TYR A 92 -21.20 -3.78 2.05
N GLN A 93 -20.97 -4.93 1.42
CA GLN A 93 -21.96 -5.60 0.58
C GLN A 93 -22.83 -6.51 1.44
N ASN A 94 -23.88 -5.93 2.02
CA ASN A 94 -24.95 -6.63 2.71
C ASN A 94 -26.24 -6.54 1.88
#